data_AF-A0A1W1I6E9-F1
#
_entry.id   AF-A0A1W1I6E9-F1
#
_cell.length_a   1.000
_cell.length_b   1.000
_cell.length_c   1.000
_cell.angle_alpha   90.00
_cell.angle_beta   90.00
_cell.angle_gamma   90.00
#
_symmetry.space_group_name_H-M   'P 1'
#
loop_
_entity.id
_entity.type
_entity.pdbx_description
1 polymer ?
#
loop_
_entity_poly.entity_id
_entity_poly.type
_entity_poly.pdbx_seq_one_letter_code
_entity_poly.pdbx_strand_id
1 'polypeptide(L)'
;MAEIMVLTLFILLLIVAVALERHRKELERNADTINKQRQEIKNLLVFQKVVTDNPNGVVVKDIVQQLSRQKEDIARLEAEAQQRSPTESSVRAFETLVSALTKESNGKATDQQIRDKIKETSAVMKESETLKGQIAQLRSQIKASGRGNEFPSCWVTTPEGKIESIFELLMSETGIRIIERPLPHRAEDKAKLPLSAIRYNTEYPRYEFEALMRPLYEWSVAHECRFYVITASSELSAPISLVNAINGYFYPDGKIHLRTGA
;
A
#
# COMPACT_ATOMS: atom_id res chain seq x y z
N MET A 1 -51.53 -12.24 61.29
CA MET A 1 -50.61 -11.08 61.24
C MET A 1 -49.15 -11.50 61.02
N ALA A 2 -48.64 -12.56 61.66
CA ALA A 2 -47.27 -13.03 61.47
C ALA A 2 -46.94 -13.49 60.02
N GLU A 3 -47.84 -14.22 59.34
CA GLU A 3 -47.59 -14.69 57.97
C GLU A 3 -47.44 -13.57 56.94
N ILE A 4 -48.21 -12.48 57.09
CA ILE A 4 -48.12 -11.31 56.20
C ILE A 4 -46.76 -10.62 56.38
N MET A 5 -46.22 -10.55 57.61
CA MET A 5 -44.89 -9.99 57.86
C MET A 5 -43.76 -10.85 57.28
N VAL A 6 -43.92 -12.17 57.28
CA VAL A 6 -42.92 -13.08 56.69
C VAL A 6 -42.90 -12.95 55.16
N LEU A 7 -44.08 -12.84 54.53
CA LEU A 7 -44.18 -12.64 53.08
C LEU A 7 -43.60 -11.29 52.64
N THR A 8 -43.89 -10.20 53.38
CA THR A 8 -43.33 -8.88 53.03
C THR A 8 -41.81 -8.84 53.22
N LEU A 9 -41.27 -9.48 54.26
CA LEU A 9 -39.83 -9.62 54.46
C LEU A 9 -39.17 -10.40 53.31
N PHE A 10 -39.78 -11.52 52.89
CA PHE A 10 -39.25 -12.34 51.81
C PHE A 10 -39.22 -11.58 50.47
N ILE A 11 -40.27 -10.82 50.17
CA ILE A 11 -40.33 -9.98 48.96
C ILE A 11 -39.24 -8.89 49.01
N LEU A 12 -39.03 -8.24 50.16
CA LEU A 12 -37.96 -7.25 50.32
C LEU A 12 -36.57 -7.86 50.12
N LEU A 13 -36.33 -9.06 50.65
CA LEU A 13 -35.07 -9.77 50.47
C LEU A 13 -34.82 -10.12 48.99
N LEU A 14 -35.85 -10.53 48.25
CA LEU A 14 -35.75 -10.79 46.81
C LEU A 14 -35.43 -9.52 46.01
N ILE A 15 -36.08 -8.39 46.34
CA ILE A 15 -35.80 -7.11 45.68
C ILE A 15 -34.35 -6.68 45.91
N VAL A 16 -33.85 -6.81 47.14
CA VAL A 16 -32.45 -6.49 47.49
C VAL A 16 -31.48 -7.43 46.77
N ALA A 17 -31.76 -8.73 46.70
CA ALA A 17 -30.91 -9.69 46.00
C ALA A 17 -30.80 -9.36 44.49
N VAL A 18 -31.91 -9.02 43.84
CA VAL A 18 -31.92 -8.61 42.42
C VAL A 18 -31.18 -7.28 42.22
N ALA A 19 -31.33 -6.33 43.13
CA ALA A 19 -30.61 -5.05 43.07
C ALA A 19 -29.10 -5.24 43.21
N LEU A 20 -28.65 -6.09 44.14
CA LEU A 20 -27.24 -6.42 44.33
C LEU A 20 -26.63 -7.12 43.10
N GLU A 21 -27.37 -8.02 42.46
CA GLU A 21 -26.89 -8.70 41.26
C GLU A 21 -26.77 -7.76 40.06
N ARG A 22 -27.72 -6.82 39.90
CA ARG A 22 -27.63 -5.76 38.88
C ARG A 22 -26.42 -4.86 39.12
N HIS A 23 -26.22 -4.42 40.36
CA HIS A 23 -25.12 -3.54 40.71
C HIS A 23 -23.75 -4.23 40.52
N ARG A 24 -23.67 -5.54 40.77
CA ARG A 24 -22.48 -6.34 40.48
C ARG A 24 -22.17 -6.41 38.99
N LYS A 25 -23.18 -6.67 38.14
CA LYS A 25 -23.01 -6.69 36.68
C LYS A 25 -22.59 -5.33 36.12
N GLU A 26 -23.06 -4.24 36.72
CA GLU A 26 -22.67 -2.88 36.33
C GLU A 26 -21.21 -2.58 36.72
N LEU A 27 -20.78 -3.01 37.92
CA LEU A 27 -19.39 -2.88 38.35
C LEU A 27 -18.43 -3.67 37.45
N GLU A 28 -18.80 -4.89 37.02
CA GLU A 28 -18.01 -5.70 36.09
C GLU A 28 -17.86 -5.02 34.72
N ARG A 29 -18.95 -4.49 34.15
CA ARG A 29 -18.91 -3.73 32.88
C ARG A 29 -18.04 -2.47 32.95
N ASN A 30 -18.10 -1.76 34.07
CA ASN A 30 -17.29 -0.56 34.28
C ASN A 30 -15.80 -0.92 34.41
N ALA A 31 -15.48 -2.01 35.11
CA ALA A 31 -14.11 -2.51 35.22
C ALA A 31 -13.53 -2.92 33.85
N ASP A 32 -14.31 -3.57 33.00
CA ASP A 32 -13.92 -3.93 31.63
C ASP A 32 -13.64 -2.71 30.76
N THR A 33 -14.51 -1.70 30.86
CA THR A 33 -14.36 -0.42 30.13
C THR A 33 -13.08 0.31 30.54
N ILE A 34 -12.82 0.38 31.85
CA ILE A 34 -11.61 0.99 32.40
C ILE A 34 -10.36 0.23 31.95
N ASN A 35 -10.39 -1.10 31.95
CA ASN A 35 -9.26 -1.92 31.48
C ASN A 35 -8.99 -1.72 29.99
N LYS A 36 -10.04 -1.61 29.17
CA LYS A 36 -9.92 -1.33 27.74
C LYS A 36 -9.28 0.04 27.48
N GLN A 37 -9.77 1.09 28.15
CA GLN A 37 -9.19 2.44 28.06
C GLN A 37 -7.73 2.47 28.55
N ARG A 38 -7.42 1.73 29.62
CA ARG A 38 -6.04 1.61 30.12
C ARG A 38 -5.10 0.97 29.12
N GLN A 39 -5.57 -0.02 28.36
CA GLN A 39 -4.78 -0.63 27.29
C GLN A 39 -4.56 0.34 26.12
N GLU A 40 -5.57 1.11 25.74
CA GLU A 40 -5.43 2.15 24.71
C GLU A 40 -4.40 3.22 25.11
N ILE A 41 -4.42 3.68 26.37
CA ILE A 41 -3.43 4.64 26.90
C ILE A 41 -2.02 4.04 26.92
N LYS A 42 -1.87 2.75 27.29
CA LYS A 42 -0.56 2.06 27.23
C LYS A 42 -0.02 2.01 25.80
N ASN A 43 -0.86 1.71 24.82
CA ASN A 43 -0.45 1.68 23.41
C ASN A 43 -0.01 3.06 22.91
N LEU A 44 -0.72 4.13 23.32
CA LEU A 44 -0.33 5.51 23.01
C LEU A 44 0.99 5.92 23.66
N LEU A 45 1.24 5.50 24.90
CA LEU A 45 2.50 5.80 25.60
C LEU A 45 3.70 5.03 25.01
N VAL A 46 3.49 3.79 24.54
CA VAL A 46 4.52 3.05 23.80
C VAL A 46 4.86 3.77 22.49
N PHE A 47 3.85 4.25 21.77
CA PHE A 47 4.08 5.05 20.56
C PHE A 47 4.86 6.35 20.86
N GLN A 48 4.50 7.06 21.93
CA GLN A 48 5.22 8.27 22.35
C GLN A 48 6.69 7.98 22.69
N LYS A 49 6.96 6.86 23.39
CA LYS A 49 8.32 6.48 23.77
C LYS A 49 9.18 6.09 22.55
N VAL A 50 8.58 5.41 21.57
CA VAL A 50 9.25 5.09 20.28
C VAL A 50 9.58 6.36 19.49
N VAL A 51 8.76 7.40 19.61
CA VAL A 51 9.00 8.71 18.97
C VAL A 51 10.08 9.52 19.70
N THR A 52 10.19 9.43 21.03
CA THR A 52 11.15 10.22 21.80
C THR A 52 12.53 9.58 21.95
N ASP A 53 12.64 8.25 21.91
CA ASP A 53 13.91 7.53 22.15
C ASP A 53 14.71 7.23 20.87
N ASN A 54 14.35 7.78 19.70
CA ASN A 54 15.14 7.63 18.48
C ASN A 54 16.24 8.71 18.39
N PRO A 55 17.53 8.38 18.59
CA PRO A 55 18.62 9.37 18.64
C PRO A 55 18.94 9.98 17.26
N ASN A 56 18.39 9.41 16.18
CA ASN A 56 18.54 9.86 14.80
C ASN A 56 17.19 10.18 14.13
N GLY A 57 16.12 10.36 14.92
CA GLY A 57 14.77 10.54 14.41
C GLY A 57 14.59 11.93 13.79
N VAL A 58 14.54 11.96 12.45
CA VAL A 58 14.04 13.09 11.65
C VAL A 58 12.82 13.68 12.34
N VAL A 59 12.91 14.94 12.75
CA VAL A 59 11.86 15.60 13.53
C VAL A 59 10.62 15.65 12.64
N VAL A 60 9.43 15.35 13.17
CA VAL A 60 8.15 15.43 12.43
C VAL A 60 8.00 16.76 11.66
N LYS A 61 8.62 17.82 12.18
CA LYS A 61 8.77 19.12 11.54
C LYS A 61 9.55 19.09 10.22
N ASP A 62 10.62 18.32 10.12
CA ASP A 62 11.44 18.17 8.92
C ASP A 62 10.68 17.37 7.84
N ILE A 63 9.90 16.36 8.24
CA ILE A 63 9.02 15.61 7.34
C ILE A 63 7.92 16.51 6.78
N VAL A 64 7.26 17.31 7.64
CA VAL A 64 6.26 18.29 7.20
C VAL A 64 6.88 19.35 6.26
N GLN A 65 8.12 19.76 6.53
CA GLN A 65 8.83 20.72 5.71
C GLN A 65 9.26 20.13 4.35
N GLN A 66 9.67 18.86 4.30
CA GLN A 66 9.91 18.14 3.05
C GLN A 66 8.62 17.95 2.24
N LEU A 67 7.51 17.57 2.88
CA LEU A 67 6.20 17.44 2.22
C LEU A 67 5.72 18.75 1.61
N SER A 68 5.96 19.89 2.29
CA SER A 68 5.64 21.21 1.75
C SER A 68 6.45 21.52 0.50
N ARG A 69 7.77 21.23 0.52
CA ARG A 69 8.67 21.43 -0.63
C ARG A 69 8.29 20.53 -1.81
N GLN A 70 7.99 19.26 -1.56
CA GLN A 70 7.55 18.32 -2.59
C GLN A 70 6.22 18.74 -3.23
N LYS A 71 5.31 19.32 -2.45
CA LYS A 71 4.04 19.86 -2.96
C LYS A 71 4.24 21.07 -3.87
N GLU A 72 5.20 21.93 -3.55
CA GLU A 72 5.59 23.08 -4.40
C GLU A 72 6.28 22.63 -5.69
N ASP A 73 7.16 21.63 -5.62
CA ASP A 73 7.83 21.07 -6.80
C ASP A 73 6.83 20.39 -7.75
N ILE A 74 5.81 19.70 -7.21
CA ILE A 74 4.72 19.15 -8.02
C ILE A 74 3.89 20.24 -8.67
N ALA A 75 3.54 21.31 -7.95
CA ALA A 75 2.83 22.43 -8.54
C ALA A 75 3.64 23.08 -9.68
N ARG A 76 4.97 23.18 -9.53
CA ARG A 76 5.87 23.67 -10.58
C ARG A 76 5.92 22.72 -11.78
N LEU A 77 6.10 21.41 -11.56
CA LEU A 77 6.12 20.41 -12.62
C LEU A 77 4.77 20.28 -13.34
N GLU A 78 3.66 20.48 -12.64
CA GLU A 78 2.32 20.54 -13.23
C GLU A 78 2.14 21.78 -14.10
N ALA A 79 2.63 22.94 -13.65
CA ALA A 79 2.64 24.15 -14.44
C ALA A 79 3.50 23.99 -15.69
N GLU A 80 4.70 23.40 -15.57
CA GLU A 80 5.58 23.09 -16.71
C GLU A 80 4.95 22.06 -17.67
N ALA A 81 4.28 21.03 -17.14
CA ALA A 81 3.57 20.03 -17.94
C ALA A 81 2.33 20.60 -18.64
N GLN A 82 1.65 21.59 -18.03
CA GLN A 82 0.55 22.33 -18.66
C GLN A 82 1.06 23.31 -19.72
N GLN A 83 2.19 23.97 -19.48
CA GLN A 83 2.84 24.83 -20.47
C GLN A 83 3.38 24.04 -21.66
N ARG A 84 3.83 22.80 -21.42
CA ARG A 84 4.27 21.83 -22.44
C ARG A 84 3.16 20.93 -22.97
N SER A 85 1.90 21.18 -22.60
CA SER A 85 0.75 20.41 -23.07
C SER A 85 0.73 20.37 -24.60
N PRO A 86 0.83 19.18 -25.23
CA PRO A 86 0.87 19.04 -26.70
C PRO A 86 -0.44 19.43 -27.38
N THR A 87 -1.53 19.61 -26.64
CA THR A 87 -2.86 19.62 -27.27
C THR A 87 -3.20 20.92 -28.01
N GLU A 88 -2.67 22.08 -27.61
CA GLU A 88 -2.93 23.34 -28.33
C GLU A 88 -1.78 23.75 -29.26
N SER A 89 -0.54 23.56 -28.84
CA SER A 89 0.64 23.91 -29.65
C SER A 89 0.89 22.87 -30.74
N SER A 90 0.70 21.57 -30.48
CA SER A 90 0.81 20.54 -31.52
C SER A 90 -0.39 20.51 -32.44
N VAL A 91 -1.63 20.82 -31.99
CA VAL A 91 -2.77 20.99 -32.90
C VAL A 91 -2.57 22.20 -33.80
N ARG A 92 -2.12 23.35 -33.26
CA ARG A 92 -1.76 24.50 -34.11
C ARG A 92 -0.59 24.21 -35.03
N ALA A 93 0.43 23.47 -34.57
CA ALA A 93 1.55 23.07 -35.43
C ALA A 93 1.09 22.11 -36.53
N PHE A 94 0.17 21.18 -36.23
CA PHE A 94 -0.42 20.26 -37.19
C PHE A 94 -1.36 21.00 -38.16
N GLU A 95 -2.17 21.94 -37.70
CA GLU A 95 -2.99 22.83 -38.53
C GLU A 95 -2.13 23.73 -39.43
N THR A 96 -1.00 24.24 -38.92
CA THR A 96 -0.03 25.03 -39.69
C THR A 96 0.66 24.16 -40.74
N LEU A 97 0.97 22.89 -40.41
CA LEU A 97 1.55 21.92 -41.34
C LEU A 97 0.53 21.52 -42.43
N VAL A 98 -0.71 21.23 -42.05
CA VAL A 98 -1.81 20.88 -42.96
C VAL A 98 -2.18 22.06 -43.85
N SER A 99 -2.17 23.29 -43.33
CA SER A 99 -2.42 24.51 -44.11
C SER A 99 -1.25 24.91 -45.02
N ALA A 100 0.00 24.58 -44.64
CA ALA A 100 1.15 24.69 -45.54
C ALA A 100 1.11 23.64 -46.66
N LEU A 101 0.76 22.39 -46.34
CA LEU A 101 0.61 21.29 -47.31
C LEU A 101 -0.55 21.51 -48.30
N THR A 102 -1.62 22.20 -47.88
CA THR A 102 -2.75 22.54 -48.77
C THR A 102 -2.53 23.83 -49.57
N LYS A 103 -1.65 24.75 -49.13
CA LYS A 103 -1.27 25.94 -49.89
C LYS A 103 -0.14 25.69 -50.91
N GLU A 104 0.73 24.71 -50.68
CA GLU A 104 1.81 24.35 -51.59
C GLU A 104 1.52 23.07 -52.36
N SER A 105 0.62 23.15 -53.35
CA SER A 105 0.63 22.18 -54.46
C SER A 105 1.81 22.38 -55.43
N ASN A 106 2.88 23.05 -54.99
CA ASN A 106 4.10 23.26 -55.76
C ASN A 106 5.29 23.55 -54.81
N GLY A 107 5.99 22.49 -54.36
CA GLY A 107 7.44 22.61 -54.08
C GLY A 107 7.97 22.30 -52.67
N LYS A 108 8.16 21.01 -52.37
CA LYS A 108 9.26 20.42 -51.56
C LYS A 108 9.45 20.90 -50.10
N ALA A 109 8.52 20.52 -49.21
CA ALA A 109 8.97 19.91 -47.97
C ALA A 109 9.51 18.51 -48.32
N THR A 110 10.80 18.26 -48.10
CA THR A 110 11.36 16.96 -48.47
C THR A 110 10.76 15.91 -47.54
N ASP A 111 10.37 14.78 -48.11
CA ASP A 111 9.81 13.60 -47.44
C ASP A 111 10.57 13.22 -46.15
N GLN A 112 11.87 13.51 -46.11
CA GLN A 112 12.75 13.32 -44.97
C GLN A 112 12.52 14.33 -43.83
N GLN A 113 12.31 15.61 -44.14
CA GLN A 113 12.05 16.66 -43.14
C GLN A 113 10.72 16.44 -42.43
N ILE A 114 9.72 15.90 -43.14
CA ILE A 114 8.43 15.51 -42.56
C ILE A 114 8.61 14.32 -41.60
N ARG A 115 9.38 13.30 -42.01
CA ARG A 115 9.69 12.14 -41.15
C ARG A 115 10.46 12.52 -39.89
N ASP A 116 11.43 13.43 -40.00
CA ASP A 116 12.23 13.86 -38.86
C ASP A 116 11.40 14.68 -37.87
N LYS A 117 10.51 15.56 -38.35
CA LYS A 117 9.57 16.31 -37.50
C LYS A 117 8.53 15.40 -36.83
N ILE A 118 8.06 14.35 -37.51
CA ILE A 118 7.15 13.35 -36.94
C ILE A 118 7.85 12.56 -35.83
N LYS A 119 9.12 12.17 -36.03
CA LYS A 119 9.92 11.50 -35.00
C LYS A 119 10.12 12.39 -33.77
N GLU A 120 10.48 13.66 -33.99
CA GLU A 120 10.64 14.65 -32.92
C GLU A 120 9.33 14.85 -32.13
N THR A 121 8.21 15.02 -32.84
CA THR A 121 6.88 15.16 -32.22
C THR A 121 6.47 13.91 -31.46
N SER A 122 6.74 12.71 -32.00
CA SER A 122 6.45 11.44 -31.32
C SER A 122 7.30 11.25 -30.06
N ALA A 123 8.55 11.72 -30.07
CA ALA A 123 9.43 11.67 -28.90
C ALA A 123 8.94 12.60 -27.79
N VAL A 124 8.53 13.83 -28.15
CA VAL A 124 7.97 14.80 -27.21
C VAL A 124 6.62 14.32 -26.65
N MET A 125 5.78 13.66 -27.45
CA MET A 125 4.53 13.05 -26.96
C MET A 125 4.81 11.91 -25.98
N LYS A 126 5.77 11.03 -26.30
CA LYS A 126 6.18 9.93 -25.42
C LYS A 126 6.76 10.45 -24.10
N GLU A 127 7.54 11.54 -24.15
CA GLU A 127 8.06 12.21 -22.96
C GLU A 127 6.94 12.88 -22.15
N SER A 128 5.96 13.52 -22.80
CA SER A 128 4.78 14.08 -22.11
C SER A 128 3.93 13.00 -21.42
N GLU A 129 3.75 11.84 -22.06
CA GLU A 129 3.03 10.71 -21.45
C GLU A 129 3.82 10.12 -20.27
N THR A 130 5.14 10.01 -20.42
CA THR A 130 6.04 9.56 -19.35
C THR A 130 5.97 10.50 -18.15
N LEU A 131 6.05 11.81 -18.38
CA LEU A 131 5.96 12.83 -17.33
C LEU A 131 4.58 12.83 -16.65
N LYS A 132 3.49 12.66 -17.40
CA LYS A 132 2.14 12.51 -16.82
C LYS A 132 2.03 11.25 -15.96
N GLY A 133 2.63 10.15 -16.40
CA GLY A 133 2.72 8.91 -15.63
C GLY A 133 3.50 9.08 -14.33
N GLN A 134 4.65 9.75 -14.41
CA GLN A 134 5.47 10.08 -13.23
C GLN A 134 4.74 11.01 -12.25
N ILE A 135 4.02 12.03 -12.73
CA ILE A 135 3.20 12.91 -11.88
C ILE A 135 2.05 12.14 -11.22
N ALA A 136 1.37 11.26 -11.95
CA ALA A 136 0.30 10.42 -11.38
C ALA A 136 0.85 9.46 -10.30
N GLN A 137 2.04 8.89 -10.54
CA GLN A 137 2.72 8.03 -9.59
C GLN A 137 3.20 8.79 -8.35
N LEU A 138 3.80 9.98 -8.51
CA LEU A 138 4.22 10.84 -7.40
C LEU A 138 3.03 11.30 -6.56
N ARG A 139 1.91 11.67 -7.19
CA ARG A 139 0.64 11.97 -6.50
C ARG A 139 0.10 10.76 -5.74
N SER A 140 0.22 9.56 -6.32
CA SER A 140 -0.15 8.31 -5.65
C SER A 140 0.76 8.01 -4.45
N GLN A 141 2.07 8.21 -4.60
CA GLN A 141 3.06 8.05 -3.54
C GLN A 141 2.80 9.03 -2.39
N ILE A 142 2.57 10.31 -2.66
CA ILE A 142 2.24 11.31 -1.62
C ILE A 142 0.91 10.99 -0.94
N LYS A 143 -0.08 10.49 -1.68
CA LYS A 143 -1.35 10.01 -1.09
C LYS A 143 -1.16 8.75 -0.25
N ALA A 144 -0.11 7.97 -0.53
CA ALA A 144 0.31 6.80 0.22
C ALA A 144 1.26 7.13 1.40
N SER A 145 1.91 8.31 1.40
CA SER A 145 2.83 8.82 2.43
C SER A 145 2.17 9.21 3.77
N GLY A 146 1.13 8.48 4.18
CA GLY A 146 0.57 8.52 5.52
C GLY A 146 0.07 7.15 6.01
N ARG A 147 0.38 6.05 5.31
CA ARG A 147 -0.20 4.71 5.56
C ARG A 147 0.78 3.52 5.40
N GLY A 148 2.09 3.71 5.55
CA GLY A 148 3.04 2.58 5.54
C GLY A 148 3.26 1.89 4.18
N ASN A 149 3.01 2.62 3.08
CA ASN A 149 3.32 2.22 1.69
C ASN A 149 4.35 3.19 1.10
N GLU A 150 5.52 3.30 1.74
CA GLU A 150 6.53 4.32 1.42
C GLU A 150 7.22 4.09 0.05
N PHE A 151 7.08 2.91 -0.54
CA PHE A 151 7.71 2.54 -1.80
C PHE A 151 6.69 2.07 -2.86
N PRO A 152 6.85 2.44 -4.15
CA PRO A 152 6.01 1.97 -5.24
C PRO A 152 6.13 0.45 -5.43
N SER A 153 5.12 -0.16 -6.05
CA SER A 153 5.21 -1.57 -6.46
C SER A 153 6.30 -1.76 -7.51
N CYS A 154 7.12 -2.80 -7.35
CA CYS A 154 8.11 -3.19 -8.34
C CYS A 154 7.46 -3.62 -9.67
N TRP A 155 6.26 -4.22 -9.60
CA TRP A 155 5.52 -4.65 -10.79
C TRP A 155 4.10 -4.05 -10.81
N VAL A 156 3.78 -3.41 -11.93
CA VAL A 156 2.46 -2.84 -12.23
C VAL A 156 2.06 -3.18 -13.67
N THR A 157 0.77 -3.40 -13.91
CA THR A 157 0.26 -3.55 -15.27
C THR A 157 0.34 -2.20 -15.99
N THR A 158 0.98 -2.17 -17.14
CA THR A 158 0.86 -1.04 -18.06
C THR A 158 -0.38 -1.22 -18.93
N PRO A 159 -1.20 -0.18 -19.18
CA PRO A 159 -1.12 1.21 -18.70
C PRO A 159 -1.91 1.53 -17.41
N GLU A 160 -2.70 0.60 -16.86
CA GLU A 160 -3.66 0.88 -15.78
C GLU A 160 -3.02 1.07 -14.39
N GLY A 161 -1.74 0.74 -14.22
CA GLY A 161 -1.01 0.88 -12.98
C GLY A 161 -1.46 -0.09 -11.87
N LYS A 162 -2.11 -1.21 -12.21
CA LYS A 162 -2.55 -2.20 -11.20
C LYS A 162 -1.36 -3.00 -10.72
N ILE A 163 -1.25 -3.18 -9.41
CA ILE A 163 -0.16 -3.94 -8.79
C ILE A 163 -0.20 -5.41 -9.24
N GLU A 164 0.94 -5.95 -9.66
CA GLU A 164 1.09 -7.37 -9.98
C GLU A 164 1.82 -8.09 -8.86
N SER A 165 1.19 -9.13 -8.30
CA SER A 165 1.80 -9.90 -7.23
C SER A 165 2.82 -10.90 -7.76
N ILE A 166 4.00 -10.96 -7.15
CA ILE A 166 5.10 -11.85 -7.56
C ILE A 166 4.82 -13.32 -7.23
N PHE A 167 4.17 -13.57 -6.09
CA PHE A 167 3.81 -14.89 -5.59
C PHE A 167 2.40 -14.92 -5.05
N GLU A 168 1.91 -16.13 -4.84
CA GLU A 168 0.87 -16.42 -3.89
C GLU A 168 1.49 -17.16 -2.70
N LEU A 169 1.11 -16.77 -1.48
CA LEU A 169 1.59 -17.33 -0.23
C LEU A 169 0.41 -17.97 0.50
N LEU A 170 0.49 -19.29 0.69
CA LEU A 170 -0.49 -20.04 1.45
C LEU A 170 0.07 -20.32 2.85
N MET A 171 -0.54 -19.76 3.87
CA MET A 171 -0.20 -19.99 5.28
C MET A 171 -0.94 -21.21 5.82
N SER A 172 -0.25 -22.03 6.57
CA SER A 172 -0.81 -23.15 7.35
C SER A 172 -0.48 -22.98 8.84
N GLU A 173 -0.77 -23.99 9.66
CA GLU A 173 -0.31 -24.02 11.04
C GLU A 173 1.22 -24.11 11.17
N THR A 174 1.89 -24.77 10.23
CA THR A 174 3.30 -25.14 10.31
C THR A 174 4.22 -24.22 9.52
N GLY A 175 3.71 -23.52 8.50
CA GLY A 175 4.55 -22.72 7.63
C GLY A 175 3.85 -21.97 6.52
N ILE A 176 4.67 -21.53 5.56
CA ILE A 176 4.24 -20.75 4.39
C ILE A 176 4.66 -21.50 3.14
N ARG A 177 3.69 -21.84 2.30
CA ARG A 177 3.92 -22.41 0.98
C ARG A 177 3.96 -21.31 -0.06
N ILE A 178 5.04 -21.29 -0.85
CA ILE A 178 5.21 -20.31 -1.93
C ILE A 178 4.69 -20.92 -3.23
N ILE A 179 3.64 -20.33 -3.78
CA ILE A 179 3.01 -20.74 -5.04
C ILE A 179 3.47 -19.80 -6.15
N GLU A 180 3.97 -20.39 -7.22
CA GLU A 180 4.38 -19.63 -8.40
C GLU A 180 3.17 -19.03 -9.12
N ARG A 181 3.28 -17.74 -9.49
CA ARG A 181 2.36 -17.11 -10.41
C ARG A 181 2.97 -17.07 -11.82
N PRO A 182 2.31 -17.67 -12.84
CA PRO A 182 2.76 -17.54 -14.21
C PRO A 182 2.45 -16.12 -14.71
N LEU A 183 3.51 -15.31 -14.87
CA LEU A 183 3.45 -13.97 -15.47
C LEU A 183 4.38 -13.95 -16.69
N PRO A 184 3.92 -14.43 -17.87
CA PRO A 184 4.79 -14.59 -19.04
C PRO A 184 5.49 -13.30 -19.47
N HIS A 185 4.81 -12.15 -19.38
CA HIS A 185 5.38 -10.83 -19.69
C HIS A 185 6.41 -10.33 -18.66
N ARG A 186 6.61 -11.06 -17.55
CA ARG A 186 7.61 -10.79 -16.52
C ARG A 186 8.72 -11.84 -16.49
N ALA A 187 8.76 -12.78 -17.42
CA ALA A 187 9.72 -13.89 -17.38
C ALA A 187 11.18 -13.39 -17.32
N GLU A 188 11.52 -12.39 -18.14
CA GLU A 188 12.86 -11.79 -18.17
C GLU A 188 13.18 -10.99 -16.91
N ASP A 189 12.21 -10.22 -16.38
CA ASP A 189 12.36 -9.46 -15.14
C ASP A 189 12.57 -10.40 -13.95
N LYS A 190 11.75 -11.45 -13.88
CA LYS A 190 11.78 -12.46 -12.82
C LYS A 190 13.10 -13.23 -12.81
N ALA A 191 13.68 -13.50 -13.99
CA ALA A 191 14.98 -14.19 -14.10
C ALA A 191 16.16 -13.40 -13.49
N LYS A 192 16.03 -12.07 -13.34
CA LYS A 192 17.05 -11.20 -12.73
C LYS A 192 16.93 -11.13 -11.21
N LEU A 193 15.83 -11.62 -10.63
CA LEU A 193 15.57 -11.55 -9.21
C LEU A 193 16.32 -12.66 -8.45
N PRO A 194 16.71 -12.42 -7.18
CA PRO A 194 17.43 -13.39 -6.36
C PRO A 194 16.49 -14.47 -5.81
N LEU A 195 15.91 -15.28 -6.69
CA LEU A 195 14.89 -16.30 -6.38
C LEU A 195 15.40 -17.74 -6.46
N SER A 196 16.68 -17.95 -6.77
CA SER A 196 17.24 -19.27 -7.08
C SER A 196 17.13 -20.31 -5.95
N ALA A 197 17.04 -19.85 -4.70
CA ALA A 197 16.90 -20.72 -3.53
C ALA A 197 15.44 -21.18 -3.28
N ILE A 198 14.46 -20.55 -3.93
CA ILE A 198 13.04 -20.83 -3.71
C ILE A 198 12.64 -22.09 -4.45
N ARG A 199 12.02 -23.03 -3.74
CA ARG A 199 11.32 -24.17 -4.32
C ARG A 199 9.82 -23.93 -4.21
N TYR A 200 9.17 -23.77 -5.36
CA TYR A 200 7.72 -23.57 -5.39
C TYR A 200 6.96 -24.81 -4.92
N ASN A 201 5.74 -24.59 -4.43
CA ASN A 201 4.85 -25.60 -3.86
C ASN A 201 5.46 -26.36 -2.67
N THR A 202 6.56 -25.85 -2.11
CA THR A 202 7.18 -26.35 -0.88
C THR A 202 6.76 -25.46 0.28
N GLU A 203 6.46 -26.08 1.41
CA GLU A 203 6.14 -25.39 2.65
C GLU A 203 7.41 -25.13 3.45
N TYR A 204 7.58 -23.88 3.88
CA TYR A 204 8.73 -23.46 4.66
C TYR A 204 8.29 -23.05 6.06
N PRO A 205 8.98 -23.51 7.12
CA PRO A 205 8.79 -22.95 8.44
C PRO A 205 9.20 -21.48 8.43
N ARG A 206 8.66 -20.71 9.36
CA ARG A 206 8.85 -19.26 9.43
C ARG A 206 10.30 -18.81 9.22
N TYR A 207 11.24 -19.37 9.98
CA TYR A 207 12.63 -18.94 9.94
C TYR A 207 13.28 -19.15 8.57
N GLU A 208 12.97 -20.27 7.91
CA GLU A 208 13.47 -20.55 6.56
C GLU A 208 12.83 -19.63 5.52
N PHE A 209 11.53 -19.37 5.64
CA PHE A 209 10.85 -18.41 4.78
C PHE A 209 11.48 -17.01 4.89
N GLU A 210 11.73 -16.53 6.10
CA GLU A 210 12.36 -15.23 6.32
C GLU A 210 13.78 -15.18 5.72
N ALA A 211 14.56 -16.25 5.86
CA ALA A 211 15.88 -16.36 5.25
C ALA A 211 15.82 -16.35 3.71
N LEU A 212 14.84 -17.06 3.12
CA LEU A 212 14.64 -17.12 1.67
C LEU A 212 14.18 -15.79 1.07
N MET A 213 13.34 -15.03 1.77
CA MET A 213 12.79 -13.76 1.25
C MET A 213 13.75 -12.58 1.40
N ARG A 214 14.73 -12.67 2.28
CA ARG A 214 15.67 -11.57 2.57
C ARG A 214 16.41 -11.04 1.34
N PRO A 215 17.00 -11.87 0.46
CA PRO A 215 17.67 -11.36 -0.75
C PRO A 215 16.71 -10.60 -1.68
N LEU A 216 15.46 -11.07 -1.82
CA LEU A 216 14.45 -10.39 -2.64
C LEU A 216 14.06 -9.04 -2.05
N TYR A 217 13.93 -8.97 -0.73
CA TYR A 217 13.64 -7.72 -0.04
C TYR A 217 14.78 -6.71 -0.15
N GLU A 218 16.02 -7.13 0.10
CA GLU A 218 17.20 -6.28 -0.07
C GLU A 218 17.33 -5.76 -1.50
N TRP A 219 17.04 -6.61 -2.49
CA TRP A 219 16.95 -6.19 -3.89
C TRP A 219 15.88 -5.11 -4.07
N SER A 220 14.67 -5.30 -3.52
CA SER A 220 13.58 -4.33 -3.66
C SER A 220 13.90 -2.98 -3.00
N VAL A 221 14.59 -2.99 -1.85
CA VAL A 221 15.10 -1.79 -1.17
C VAL A 221 16.10 -1.06 -2.06
N ALA A 222 17.08 -1.78 -2.63
CA ALA A 222 18.10 -1.19 -3.50
C ALA A 222 17.52 -0.61 -4.80
N HIS A 223 16.33 -1.07 -5.22
CA HIS A 223 15.62 -0.60 -6.41
C HIS A 223 14.44 0.32 -6.07
N GLU A 224 14.37 0.81 -4.83
CA GLU A 224 13.36 1.78 -4.35
C GLU A 224 11.92 1.35 -4.64
N CYS A 225 11.62 0.05 -4.54
CA CYS A 225 10.30 -0.52 -4.76
C CYS A 225 9.96 -1.65 -3.78
N ARG A 226 8.72 -2.14 -3.80
CA ARG A 226 8.28 -3.32 -3.03
C ARG A 226 7.54 -4.32 -3.91
N PHE A 227 7.82 -5.60 -3.70
CA PHE A 227 7.01 -6.65 -4.28
C PHE A 227 5.76 -6.87 -3.44
N TYR A 228 4.67 -7.25 -4.11
CA TYR A 228 3.39 -7.55 -3.49
C TYR A 228 3.08 -9.03 -3.66
N VAL A 229 2.33 -9.60 -2.72
CA VAL A 229 1.98 -11.03 -2.72
C VAL A 229 0.50 -11.22 -2.42
N ILE A 230 -0.10 -12.24 -3.03
CA ILE A 230 -1.43 -12.68 -2.63
C ILE A 230 -1.25 -13.58 -1.40
N THR A 231 -2.02 -13.35 -0.34
CA THR A 231 -1.96 -14.17 0.88
C THR A 231 -3.26 -14.94 1.06
N ALA A 232 -3.15 -16.24 1.33
CA ALA A 232 -4.26 -17.12 1.70
C ALA A 232 -3.90 -17.92 2.96
N SER A 233 -4.90 -18.49 3.62
CA SER A 233 -4.75 -19.35 4.81
C SER A 233 -5.50 -20.66 4.57
N SER A 234 -4.90 -21.80 4.91
CA SER A 234 -5.61 -23.10 4.94
C SER A 234 -6.58 -23.19 6.13
N GLU A 235 -6.31 -22.41 7.18
CA GLU A 235 -7.10 -22.37 8.40
C GLU A 235 -8.04 -21.15 8.44
N LEU A 236 -9.03 -21.21 9.34
CA LEU A 236 -9.97 -20.11 9.63
C LEU A 236 -9.24 -18.79 10.00
N SER A 237 -8.05 -18.90 10.61
CA SER A 237 -7.17 -17.78 10.91
C SER A 237 -5.71 -18.18 10.76
N ALA A 238 -4.94 -17.39 10.02
CA ALA A 238 -3.50 -17.60 9.89
C ALA A 238 -2.76 -17.29 11.20
N PRO A 239 -1.72 -18.06 11.59
CA PRO A 239 -0.89 -17.74 12.74
C PRO A 239 -0.26 -16.35 12.61
N ILE A 240 -0.40 -15.52 13.66
CA ILE A 240 0.08 -14.13 13.67
C ILE A 240 1.59 -14.03 13.40
N SER A 241 2.37 -15.05 13.78
CA SER A 241 3.80 -15.13 13.54
C SER A 241 4.15 -15.24 12.05
N LEU A 242 3.35 -15.99 11.27
CA LEU A 242 3.53 -16.14 9.83
C LEU A 242 3.08 -14.88 9.10
N VAL A 243 1.99 -14.28 9.55
CA VAL A 243 1.52 -12.98 9.05
C VAL A 243 2.60 -11.93 9.22
N ASN A 244 3.18 -11.81 10.42
CA ASN A 244 4.22 -10.83 10.70
C ASN A 244 5.47 -11.08 9.85
N ALA A 245 5.80 -12.36 9.59
CA ALA A 245 6.89 -12.69 8.68
C ALA A 245 6.60 -12.20 7.26
N ILE A 246 5.41 -12.44 6.71
CA ILE A 246 5.03 -11.93 5.39
C ILE A 246 5.05 -10.39 5.35
N ASN A 247 4.45 -9.75 6.35
CA ASN A 247 4.39 -8.30 6.45
C ASN A 247 5.79 -7.67 6.52
N GLY A 248 6.72 -8.28 7.25
CA GLY A 248 8.09 -7.79 7.34
C GLY A 248 8.83 -7.69 6.00
N TYR A 249 8.44 -8.47 4.99
CA TYR A 249 9.09 -8.47 3.67
C TYR A 249 8.25 -7.83 2.55
N PHE A 250 6.92 -7.87 2.66
CA PHE A 250 6.02 -7.42 1.58
C PHE A 250 5.11 -6.24 1.97
N TYR A 251 4.82 -6.08 3.26
CA TYR A 251 3.85 -5.11 3.77
C TYR A 251 4.29 -4.53 5.12
N PRO A 252 5.25 -3.59 5.15
CA PRO A 252 5.84 -3.13 6.40
C PRO A 252 4.82 -2.65 7.46
N ASP A 253 3.57 -2.29 7.08
CA ASP A 253 2.47 -1.98 8.01
C ASP A 253 1.08 -2.62 7.67
N GLY A 254 1.03 -3.73 6.92
CA GLY A 254 -0.23 -4.27 6.38
C GLY A 254 -1.17 -4.97 7.38
N LYS A 255 -2.38 -4.43 7.59
CA LYS A 255 -3.49 -5.18 8.22
C LYS A 255 -4.05 -6.23 7.25
N ILE A 256 -4.25 -7.46 7.72
CA ILE A 256 -4.84 -8.56 6.93
C ILE A 256 -6.31 -8.29 6.63
N HIS A 257 -6.72 -8.51 5.39
CA HIS A 257 -8.13 -8.71 5.04
C HIS A 257 -8.48 -10.20 5.17
N LEU A 258 -9.29 -10.54 6.17
CA LEU A 258 -9.88 -11.87 6.31
C LEU A 258 -10.93 -12.09 5.21
N ARG A 259 -10.83 -13.20 4.49
CA ARG A 259 -11.84 -13.61 3.51
C ARG A 259 -12.90 -14.44 4.23
N THR A 260 -14.06 -13.85 4.51
CA THR A 260 -15.22 -14.60 5.01
C THR A 260 -15.95 -15.23 3.82
N GLY A 261 -15.98 -16.56 3.76
CA GLY A 261 -16.91 -17.30 2.91
C GLY A 261 -16.33 -18.58 2.28
N ALA A 262 -16.64 -19.72 2.91
CA ALA A 262 -17.02 -20.97 2.27
C ALA A 262 -18.14 -21.58 3.13
#